data_AF-A0A8D8C8F1-F1
#
_entry.id   AF-A0A8D8C8F1-F1
#
_cell.length_a   1.000
_cell.length_b   1.000
_cell.length_c   1.000
_cell.angle_alpha   90.00
_cell.angle_beta   90.00
_cell.angle_gamma   90.00
#
_symmetry.space_group_name_H-M   'P 1'
#
loop_
_entity.id
_entity.type
_entity.pdbx_description
1 polymer ?
#
loop_
_entity_poly.entity_id
_entity_poly.type
_entity_poly.pdbx_seq_one_letter_code
_entity_poly.pdbx_strand_id
1 'polypeptide(L)'
;HLLSVGHRSDYAPQLCKMPAVLITALLLLLSVDQSLSLASPAFDPEETRFIFTRCIEQYSTAATEDDSSRLVRIRGWISWRLDAAEDEQTKCFVACLLNKLKLWQPYLGKFRGEQLQLQHDLYNSYVNWSREDVEVFAAGVERTSDVWNCQAVYEGFTVAVAPQIEMFKQLFLLDDEVAASIYADLVMKINVWKWVEIYR
;
A
#
# COMPACT_ATOMS: atom_id res chain seq x y z
N HIS A 1 72.35 -26.77 -15.22
CA HIS A 1 72.58 -25.76 -16.28
C HIS A 1 71.57 -24.63 -16.09
N LEU A 2 72.03 -23.51 -15.53
CA LEU A 2 72.12 -22.18 -16.18
C LEU A 2 70.73 -21.54 -16.38
N LEU A 3 70.21 -20.72 -15.45
CA LEU A 3 70.48 -19.28 -15.23
C LEU A 3 70.36 -18.40 -16.49
N SER A 4 69.27 -17.62 -16.50
CA SER A 4 69.14 -16.16 -16.72
C SER A 4 69.97 -15.45 -17.80
N VAL A 5 69.27 -14.62 -18.59
CA VAL A 5 69.49 -13.20 -19.00
C VAL A 5 68.79 -13.05 -20.37
N GLY A 6 67.88 -12.13 -20.67
CA GLY A 6 67.63 -10.78 -20.21
C GLY A 6 67.55 -9.90 -21.46
N HIS A 7 66.35 -9.41 -21.80
CA HIS A 7 66.23 -8.27 -22.71
C HIS A 7 65.17 -7.30 -22.20
N ARG A 8 65.66 -6.08 -21.98
CA ARG A 8 64.99 -4.90 -21.45
C ARG A 8 64.33 -4.21 -22.64
N SER A 9 63.05 -3.86 -22.53
CA SER A 9 62.42 -2.90 -23.43
C SER A 9 61.55 -1.98 -22.59
N ASP A 10 62.04 -0.76 -22.45
CA ASP A 10 61.40 0.36 -21.77
C ASP A 10 60.10 0.72 -22.49
N TYR A 11 58.97 0.58 -21.79
CA TYR A 11 57.74 1.30 -22.11
C TYR A 11 57.23 1.96 -20.82
N ALA A 12 57.51 3.25 -20.72
CA ALA A 12 56.95 4.13 -19.71
C ALA A 12 55.41 4.15 -19.81
N PRO A 13 54.68 4.18 -18.69
CA PRO A 13 53.24 4.39 -18.72
C PRO A 13 52.96 5.85 -19.11
N GLN A 14 52.42 6.07 -20.30
CA GLN A 14 51.74 7.34 -20.60
C GLN A 14 50.47 7.39 -19.75
N LEU A 15 50.56 8.05 -18.60
CA LEU A 15 49.42 8.52 -17.84
C LEU A 15 48.61 9.44 -18.76
N CYS A 16 47.52 8.92 -19.33
CA CYS A 16 46.50 9.74 -19.96
C CYS A 16 45.98 10.72 -18.89
N LYS A 17 46.38 11.99 -19.01
CA LYS A 17 45.84 13.08 -18.20
C LYS A 17 44.36 13.20 -18.55
N MET A 18 43.49 12.59 -17.75
CA MET A 18 42.06 12.90 -17.79
C MET A 18 41.92 14.38 -17.42
N PRO A 19 41.23 15.21 -18.24
CA PRO A 19 41.02 16.61 -17.91
C PRO A 19 40.25 16.69 -16.59
N ALA A 20 40.73 17.55 -15.68
CA ALA A 20 40.18 17.71 -14.31
C ALA A 20 38.66 17.92 -14.27
N VAL A 21 38.06 18.35 -15.38
CA VAL A 21 36.63 18.53 -15.62
C VAL A 21 35.83 17.22 -15.47
N LEU A 22 36.40 16.07 -15.86
CA LEU A 22 35.73 14.77 -15.76
C LEU A 22 35.62 14.28 -14.31
N ILE A 23 36.59 14.63 -13.46
CA ILE A 23 36.57 14.27 -12.03
C ILE A 23 35.58 15.16 -11.27
N THR A 24 35.44 16.43 -11.66
CA THR A 24 34.45 17.33 -11.05
C THR A 24 33.01 16.94 -11.42
N ALA A 25 32.78 16.47 -12.66
CA ALA A 25 31.47 15.95 -13.07
C ALA A 25 31.10 14.64 -12.33
N LEU A 26 32.07 13.78 -12.02
CA LEU A 26 31.82 12.55 -11.26
C LEU A 26 31.55 12.81 -9.77
N LEU A 27 32.17 13.83 -9.18
CA LEU A 27 31.95 14.23 -7.78
C LEU A 27 30.62 14.98 -7.58
N LEU A 28 30.12 15.69 -8.60
CA LEU A 28 28.80 16.33 -8.57
C LEU A 28 27.64 15.34 -8.78
N LEU A 29 27.92 14.11 -9.25
CA LEU A 29 26.92 13.04 -9.35
C LEU A 29 26.79 12.22 -8.05
N LEU A 30 27.67 12.42 -7.06
CA LEU A 30 27.64 11.73 -5.77
C LEU A 30 26.91 12.53 -4.67
N SER A 31 26.45 13.75 -4.95
CA SER A 31 25.76 14.61 -3.95
C SER A 31 24.24 14.63 -4.12
N VAL A 32 23.69 13.77 -4.97
CA VAL A 32 22.25 13.54 -5.02
C VAL A 32 21.97 12.33 -4.14
N ASP A 33 21.85 12.55 -2.83
CA ASP A 33 21.11 11.64 -1.96
C ASP A 33 19.63 11.69 -2.36
N GLN A 34 19.32 11.13 -3.53
CA GLN A 34 17.97 10.69 -3.83
C GLN A 34 17.76 9.46 -2.95
N SER A 35 17.33 9.71 -1.72
CA SER A 35 16.49 8.76 -1.01
C SER A 35 15.25 8.53 -1.88
N LEU A 36 15.38 7.62 -2.85
CA LEU A 36 14.26 6.91 -3.44
C LEU A 36 13.58 6.21 -2.25
N SER A 37 12.64 6.90 -1.61
CA SER A 37 11.56 6.22 -0.92
C SER A 37 10.89 5.40 -2.00
N LEU A 38 11.27 4.13 -2.11
CA LEU A 38 10.48 3.13 -2.79
C LEU A 38 9.08 3.30 -2.22
N ALA A 39 8.11 3.60 -3.10
CA ALA A 39 6.71 3.68 -2.70
C ALA A 39 6.39 2.41 -1.90
N SER A 40 5.87 2.60 -0.69
CA SER A 40 5.55 1.47 0.17
C SER A 40 4.60 0.53 -0.58
N PRO A 41 4.85 -0.79 -0.57
CA PRO A 41 3.92 -1.74 -1.16
C PRO A 41 2.61 -1.87 -0.35
N ALA A 42 2.57 -1.32 0.86
CA ALA A 42 1.44 -1.25 1.78
C ALA A 42 0.91 0.18 1.92
N PHE A 43 -0.38 0.32 2.18
CA PHE A 43 -1.03 1.63 2.31
C PHE A 43 -0.98 2.14 3.75
N ASP A 44 -0.62 3.40 3.92
CA ASP A 44 -0.71 4.07 5.21
C ASP A 44 -2.16 4.49 5.57
N PRO A 45 -2.43 4.95 6.82
CA PRO A 45 -3.77 5.33 7.22
C PRO A 45 -4.37 6.54 6.48
N GLU A 46 -3.54 7.40 5.88
CA GLU A 46 -4.02 8.51 5.04
C GLU A 46 -4.49 7.96 3.70
N GLU A 47 -3.68 7.10 3.07
CA GLU A 47 -3.99 6.52 1.77
C GLU A 47 -5.28 5.68 1.81
N THR A 48 -5.46 4.84 2.83
CA THR A 48 -6.68 4.01 2.94
C THR A 48 -7.91 4.85 3.25
N ARG A 49 -7.78 5.91 4.07
CA ARG A 49 -8.87 6.87 4.32
C ARG A 49 -9.23 7.67 3.07
N PHE A 50 -8.23 8.08 2.29
CA PHE A 50 -8.45 8.74 1.00
C PHE A 50 -9.19 7.82 0.04
N ILE A 51 -8.77 6.56 -0.09
CA ILE A 51 -9.46 5.55 -0.90
C ILE A 51 -10.91 5.40 -0.47
N PHE A 52 -11.16 5.21 0.82
CA PHE A 52 -12.50 5.03 1.38
C PHE A 52 -13.41 6.22 1.06
N THR A 53 -12.96 7.43 1.37
CA THR A 53 -13.73 8.67 1.13
C THR A 53 -13.98 8.94 -0.35
N ARG A 54 -13.02 8.65 -1.23
CA ARG A 54 -13.20 8.75 -2.69
C ARG A 54 -14.25 7.76 -3.22
N CYS A 55 -14.31 6.56 -2.67
CA CYS A 55 -15.37 5.61 -3.03
C CYS A 55 -16.74 6.06 -2.53
N ILE A 56 -16.83 6.66 -1.34
CA ILE A 56 -18.07 7.27 -0.85
C ILE A 56 -18.53 8.37 -1.82
N GLU A 57 -17.65 9.31 -2.16
CA GLU A 57 -17.97 10.42 -3.07
C GLU A 57 -18.50 9.91 -4.41
N GLN A 58 -17.86 8.89 -4.96
CA GLN A 58 -18.20 8.35 -6.27
C GLN A 58 -19.54 7.62 -6.31
N TYR A 59 -19.91 6.89 -5.25
CA TYR A 59 -21.07 5.98 -5.28
C TYR A 59 -22.23 6.37 -4.36
N SER A 60 -22.07 7.40 -3.53
CA SER A 60 -23.11 7.76 -2.54
C SER A 60 -24.44 8.21 -3.15
N THR A 61 -24.46 8.69 -4.39
CA THR A 61 -25.65 9.28 -5.00
C THR A 61 -26.13 8.44 -6.17
N ALA A 62 -27.36 7.92 -6.12
CA ALA A 62 -28.01 7.40 -7.33
C ALA A 62 -28.60 8.55 -8.16
N ALA A 63 -28.75 8.34 -9.48
CA ALA A 63 -29.20 9.37 -10.42
C ALA A 63 -30.58 10.00 -10.09
N THR A 64 -31.41 9.31 -9.30
CA THR A 64 -32.79 9.70 -9.00
C THR A 64 -33.10 9.76 -7.50
N GLU A 65 -32.07 9.77 -6.65
CA GLU A 65 -32.24 9.62 -5.20
C GLU A 65 -32.25 10.96 -4.46
N ASP A 66 -33.05 11.06 -3.40
CA ASP A 66 -33.04 12.21 -2.51
C ASP A 66 -31.84 12.21 -1.54
N ASP A 67 -31.54 13.38 -0.97
CA ASP A 67 -30.40 13.57 -0.07
C ASP A 67 -30.51 12.76 1.24
N SER A 68 -31.72 12.42 1.69
CA SER A 68 -31.92 11.74 2.96
C SER A 68 -31.50 10.26 2.88
N SER A 69 -31.87 9.59 1.79
CA SER A 69 -31.52 8.20 1.51
C SER A 69 -30.02 8.06 1.26
N ARG A 70 -29.43 9.00 0.52
CA ARG A 70 -27.98 9.15 0.37
C ARG A 70 -27.25 9.23 1.72
N LEU A 71 -27.71 10.10 2.63
CA LEU A 71 -27.08 10.27 3.94
C LEU A 71 -27.20 9.01 4.81
N VAL A 72 -28.33 8.30 4.75
CA VAL A 72 -28.51 7.01 5.45
C VAL A 72 -27.49 5.99 4.94
N ARG A 73 -27.30 5.91 3.62
CA ARG A 73 -26.33 5.01 2.99
C ARG A 73 -24.89 5.31 3.43
N ILE A 74 -24.47 6.58 3.35
CA ILE A 74 -23.14 7.02 3.78
C ILE A 74 -22.88 6.66 5.25
N ARG A 75 -23.85 6.90 6.14
CA ARG A 75 -23.72 6.50 7.55
C ARG A 75 -23.61 4.99 7.71
N GLY A 76 -24.35 4.22 6.90
CA GLY A 76 -24.21 2.77 6.82
C GLY A 76 -22.77 2.36 6.51
N TRP A 77 -22.19 2.92 5.44
CA TRP A 77 -20.82 2.62 5.01
C TRP A 77 -19.77 2.96 6.05
N ILE A 78 -19.84 4.15 6.67
CA ILE A 78 -18.91 4.57 7.74
C ILE A 78 -18.98 3.61 8.92
N SER A 79 -20.17 3.10 9.24
CA SER A 79 -20.37 2.11 10.31
C SER A 79 -20.20 0.66 9.85
N TRP A 80 -19.62 0.42 8.67
CA TRP A 80 -19.40 -0.91 8.11
C TRP A 80 -20.66 -1.77 7.97
N ARG A 81 -21.84 -1.14 7.90
CA ARG A 81 -23.11 -1.79 7.55
C ARG A 81 -23.26 -1.77 6.04
N LEU A 82 -22.73 -2.82 5.42
CA LEU A 82 -22.65 -2.97 3.97
C LEU A 82 -23.70 -3.95 3.43
N ASP A 83 -24.84 -4.09 4.11
CA ASP A 83 -25.96 -4.93 3.67
C ASP A 83 -26.58 -4.33 2.39
N ALA A 84 -26.47 -5.04 1.28
CA ALA A 84 -26.74 -4.47 -0.04
C ALA A 84 -27.47 -5.42 -0.98
N ALA A 85 -28.33 -6.32 -0.49
CA ALA A 85 -29.04 -7.29 -1.33
C ALA A 85 -29.62 -6.66 -2.62
N GLU A 86 -30.28 -5.50 -2.48
CA GLU A 86 -30.89 -4.75 -3.58
C GLU A 86 -30.25 -3.37 -3.84
N ASP A 87 -29.17 -3.04 -3.12
CA ASP A 87 -28.56 -1.70 -3.17
C ASP A 87 -27.34 -1.67 -4.10
N GLU A 88 -27.58 -1.31 -5.36
CA GLU A 88 -26.53 -1.20 -6.39
C GLU A 88 -25.41 -0.20 -6.02
N GLN A 89 -25.74 0.90 -5.32
CA GLN A 89 -24.74 1.88 -4.90
C GLN A 89 -23.77 1.27 -3.89
N THR A 90 -24.27 0.49 -2.92
CA THR A 90 -23.40 -0.19 -1.95
C THR A 90 -22.58 -1.28 -2.61
N LYS A 91 -23.14 -2.06 -3.54
CA LYS A 91 -22.38 -3.07 -4.30
C LYS A 91 -21.21 -2.44 -5.05
N CYS A 92 -21.45 -1.32 -5.74
CA CYS A 92 -20.40 -0.62 -6.45
C CYS A 92 -19.42 0.14 -5.55
N PHE A 93 -19.86 0.64 -4.39
CA PHE A 93 -18.98 1.17 -3.36
C PHE A 93 -17.98 0.10 -2.88
N VAL A 94 -18.45 -1.11 -2.58
CA VAL A 94 -17.59 -2.25 -2.19
C VAL A 94 -16.61 -2.58 -3.33
N ALA A 95 -17.09 -2.65 -4.57
CA ALA A 95 -16.22 -2.92 -5.71
C ALA A 95 -15.13 -1.84 -5.89
N CYS A 96 -15.47 -0.56 -5.71
CA CYS A 96 -14.52 0.53 -5.71
C CYS A 96 -13.45 0.37 -4.62
N LEU A 97 -13.88 0.07 -3.40
CA LEU A 97 -13.00 -0.09 -2.25
C LEU A 97 -12.00 -1.23 -2.49
N LEU A 98 -12.49 -2.41 -2.87
CA LEU A 98 -11.64 -3.59 -3.12
C LEU A 98 -10.70 -3.38 -4.33
N ASN A 99 -11.13 -2.66 -5.36
CA ASN A 99 -10.25 -2.32 -6.49
C ASN A 99 -9.09 -1.43 -6.05
N LYS A 100 -9.39 -0.34 -5.34
CA LYS A 100 -8.40 0.66 -4.95
C LYS A 100 -7.44 0.11 -3.91
N LEU A 101 -7.93 -0.74 -3.01
CA LEU A 101 -7.13 -1.52 -2.05
C LEU A 101 -6.45 -2.74 -2.68
N LYS A 102 -6.46 -2.90 -4.01
CA LYS A 102 -5.75 -3.96 -4.75
C LYS A 102 -6.17 -5.40 -4.41
N LEU A 103 -7.29 -5.58 -3.74
CA LEU A 103 -7.87 -6.90 -3.47
C LEU A 103 -8.71 -7.43 -4.63
N TRP A 104 -9.13 -6.57 -5.56
CA TRP A 104 -9.83 -6.96 -6.78
C TRP A 104 -9.14 -6.40 -8.02
N GLN A 105 -8.91 -7.27 -9.01
CA GLN A 105 -8.36 -6.90 -10.31
C GLN A 105 -9.42 -7.10 -11.41
N PRO A 106 -10.09 -6.04 -11.87
CA PRO A 106 -11.20 -6.14 -12.83
C PRO A 106 -10.81 -6.82 -14.13
N TYR A 107 -9.60 -6.52 -14.63
CA TYR A 107 -9.11 -7.07 -15.89
C TYR A 107 -8.79 -8.57 -15.83
N LEU A 108 -8.61 -9.13 -14.63
CA LEU A 108 -8.43 -10.57 -14.42
C LEU A 108 -9.68 -11.25 -13.86
N GLY A 109 -10.73 -10.48 -13.54
CA GLY A 109 -11.97 -11.02 -12.97
C GLY A 109 -11.76 -11.79 -11.66
N LYS A 110 -10.77 -11.42 -10.83
CA LYS A 110 -10.41 -12.18 -9.63
C LYS A 110 -10.03 -11.31 -8.44
N PHE A 111 -10.19 -11.88 -7.25
CA PHE A 111 -9.60 -11.34 -6.04
C PHE A 111 -8.14 -11.74 -5.85
N ARG A 112 -7.42 -10.98 -5.02
CA ARG A 112 -6.01 -11.19 -4.67
C ARG A 112 -5.79 -10.96 -3.19
N GLY A 113 -5.12 -11.90 -2.55
CA GLY A 113 -4.82 -11.86 -1.11
C GLY A 113 -3.47 -11.23 -0.80
N GLU A 114 -2.58 -11.08 -1.78
CA GLU A 114 -1.21 -10.52 -1.59
C GLU A 114 -1.20 -9.21 -0.81
N GLN A 115 -2.13 -8.28 -1.09
CA GLN A 115 -2.15 -6.98 -0.41
C GLN A 115 -2.40 -7.10 1.10
N LEU A 116 -3.12 -8.12 1.57
CA LEU A 116 -3.34 -8.37 3.00
C LEU A 116 -2.02 -8.70 3.70
N GLN A 117 -1.19 -9.52 3.05
CA GLN A 117 0.12 -9.91 3.57
C GLN A 117 1.08 -8.71 3.60
N LEU A 118 1.10 -7.90 2.53
CA LEU A 118 1.92 -6.68 2.46
C LEU A 118 1.55 -5.68 3.58
N GLN A 119 0.26 -5.51 3.86
CA GLN A 119 -0.19 -4.66 4.97
C GLN A 119 0.25 -5.20 6.33
N HIS A 120 0.10 -6.50 6.55
CA HIS A 120 0.54 -7.13 7.79
C HIS A 120 2.05 -7.02 7.99
N ASP A 121 2.85 -7.26 6.94
CA ASP A 121 4.30 -7.16 7.00
C ASP A 121 4.76 -5.79 7.53
N LEU A 122 4.08 -4.71 7.13
CA LEU A 122 4.41 -3.35 7.55
C LEU A 122 3.80 -2.96 8.91
N TYR A 123 2.56 -3.37 9.18
CA TYR A 123 1.78 -2.88 10.32
C TYR A 123 1.46 -3.93 11.40
N ASN A 124 2.10 -5.11 11.38
CA ASN A 124 1.86 -6.18 12.35
C ASN A 124 1.98 -5.75 13.82
N SER A 125 2.82 -4.75 14.13
CA SER A 125 2.96 -4.24 15.50
C SER A 125 1.74 -3.48 16.03
N TYR A 126 0.80 -3.10 15.16
CA TYR A 126 -0.41 -2.36 15.49
C TYR A 126 -1.68 -3.21 15.46
N VAL A 127 -1.60 -4.48 15.06
CA VAL A 127 -2.75 -5.37 14.89
C VAL A 127 -2.56 -6.68 15.64
N ASN A 128 -3.65 -7.30 16.08
CA ASN A 128 -3.62 -8.51 16.91
C ASN A 128 -3.78 -9.81 16.09
N TRP A 129 -3.27 -9.84 14.86
CA TRP A 129 -3.39 -10.99 13.96
C TRP A 129 -2.03 -11.62 13.70
N SER A 130 -1.96 -12.95 13.75
CA SER A 130 -0.74 -13.66 13.38
C SER A 130 -0.56 -13.67 11.85
N ARG A 131 0.67 -13.91 11.40
CA ARG A 131 0.94 -14.11 9.96
C ARG A 131 0.11 -15.26 9.39
N GLU A 132 -0.05 -16.34 10.16
CA GLU A 132 -0.84 -17.51 9.75
C GLU A 132 -2.32 -17.15 9.54
N ASP A 133 -2.92 -16.36 10.44
CA ASP A 133 -4.31 -15.91 10.30
C ASP A 133 -4.49 -15.09 9.01
N VAL A 134 -3.53 -14.21 8.71
CA VAL A 134 -3.56 -13.38 7.49
C VAL A 134 -3.36 -14.21 6.23
N GLU A 135 -2.50 -15.22 6.25
CA GLU A 135 -2.30 -16.14 5.12
C GLU A 135 -3.57 -16.97 4.86
N VAL A 136 -4.24 -17.46 5.90
CA VAL A 136 -5.52 -18.17 5.78
C VAL A 136 -6.59 -17.26 5.19
N PHE A 137 -6.67 -16.00 5.65
CA PHE A 137 -7.61 -15.02 5.11
C PHE A 137 -7.30 -14.69 3.65
N ALA A 138 -6.03 -14.41 3.31
CA ALA A 138 -5.59 -14.13 1.95
C ALA A 138 -5.92 -15.28 0.99
N ALA A 139 -5.65 -16.53 1.39
CA ALA A 139 -6.01 -17.70 0.61
C ALA A 139 -7.54 -17.86 0.49
N GLY A 140 -8.31 -17.49 1.52
CA GLY A 140 -9.77 -17.42 1.47
C GLY A 140 -10.27 -16.47 0.40
N VAL A 141 -9.72 -15.26 0.35
CA VAL A 141 -10.02 -14.23 -0.64
C VAL A 141 -9.73 -14.70 -2.06
N GLU A 142 -8.60 -15.37 -2.28
CA GLU A 142 -8.18 -15.81 -3.63
C GLU A 142 -8.99 -16.98 -4.21
N ARG A 143 -9.70 -17.74 -3.36
CA ARG A 143 -10.56 -18.84 -3.84
C ARG A 143 -11.80 -18.34 -4.60
N THR A 144 -12.17 -17.07 -4.42
CA THR A 144 -13.28 -16.45 -5.13
C THR A 144 -12.84 -16.01 -6.52
N SER A 145 -13.41 -16.65 -7.56
CA SER A 145 -13.19 -16.32 -8.97
C SER A 145 -14.40 -15.64 -9.60
N ASP A 146 -14.26 -15.24 -10.87
CA ASP A 146 -15.35 -14.76 -11.72
C ASP A 146 -16.07 -13.52 -11.18
N VAL A 147 -15.28 -12.59 -10.64
CA VAL A 147 -15.75 -11.30 -10.11
C VAL A 147 -15.47 -10.18 -11.12
N TRP A 148 -16.48 -9.82 -11.92
CA TRP A 148 -16.31 -8.94 -13.09
C TRP A 148 -17.17 -7.66 -13.08
N ASN A 149 -18.11 -7.55 -12.14
CA ASN A 149 -18.98 -6.38 -11.99
C ASN A 149 -19.27 -6.11 -10.50
N CYS A 150 -20.00 -5.03 -10.18
CA CYS A 150 -20.30 -4.67 -8.79
C CYS A 150 -21.06 -5.78 -8.04
N GLN A 151 -22.03 -6.44 -8.69
CA GLN A 151 -22.80 -7.54 -8.10
C GLN A 151 -21.90 -8.72 -7.73
N ALA A 152 -21.15 -9.26 -8.69
CA ALA A 152 -20.28 -10.40 -8.50
C ALA A 152 -19.19 -10.11 -7.47
N VAL A 153 -18.62 -8.90 -7.49
CA VAL A 153 -17.65 -8.46 -6.48
C VAL A 153 -18.29 -8.39 -5.10
N TYR A 154 -19.51 -7.87 -4.98
CA TYR A 154 -20.20 -7.83 -3.70
C TYR A 154 -20.54 -9.24 -3.16
N GLU A 155 -21.01 -10.14 -4.01
CA GLU A 155 -21.24 -11.56 -3.63
C GLU A 155 -19.93 -12.25 -3.20
N GLY A 156 -18.84 -11.99 -3.91
CA GLY A 156 -17.52 -12.46 -3.51
C GLY A 156 -17.10 -11.89 -2.16
N PHE A 157 -17.32 -10.60 -1.94
CA PHE A 157 -17.02 -9.91 -0.68
C PHE A 157 -17.78 -10.51 0.49
N THR A 158 -19.08 -10.77 0.35
CA THR A 158 -19.90 -11.32 1.45
C THR A 158 -19.46 -12.72 1.87
N VAL A 159 -18.90 -13.50 0.95
CA VAL A 159 -18.36 -14.83 1.24
C VAL A 159 -16.94 -14.77 1.79
N ALA A 160 -16.07 -13.97 1.17
CA ALA A 160 -14.64 -14.08 1.40
C ALA A 160 -14.09 -13.04 2.39
N VAL A 161 -14.63 -11.83 2.42
CA VAL A 161 -14.10 -10.69 3.19
C VAL A 161 -14.97 -10.35 4.39
N ALA A 162 -16.30 -10.29 4.22
CA ALA A 162 -17.22 -9.90 5.28
C ALA A 162 -17.12 -10.76 6.55
N PRO A 163 -16.90 -12.10 6.49
CA PRO A 163 -16.71 -12.90 7.70
C PRO A 163 -15.45 -12.53 8.50
N GLN A 164 -14.49 -11.85 7.86
CA GLN A 164 -13.21 -11.42 8.45
C GLN A 164 -13.13 -9.89 8.53
N ILE A 165 -14.27 -9.20 8.63
CA ILE A 165 -14.32 -7.73 8.47
C ILE A 165 -13.46 -6.98 9.49
N GLU A 166 -13.33 -7.50 10.71
CA GLU A 166 -12.47 -6.86 11.73
C GLU A 166 -10.99 -6.97 11.37
N MET A 167 -10.54 -8.14 10.89
CA MET A 167 -9.18 -8.30 10.39
C MET A 167 -8.93 -7.40 9.17
N PHE A 168 -9.90 -7.34 8.25
CA PHE A 168 -9.83 -6.45 7.09
C PHE A 168 -9.69 -4.98 7.49
N LYS A 169 -10.54 -4.48 8.40
CA LYS A 169 -10.49 -3.10 8.89
C LYS A 169 -9.15 -2.79 9.55
N GLN A 170 -8.64 -3.68 10.38
CA GLN A 170 -7.35 -3.49 11.04
C GLN A 170 -6.18 -3.53 10.07
N LEU A 171 -6.14 -4.47 9.12
CA LEU A 171 -5.07 -4.57 8.13
C LEU A 171 -5.02 -3.37 7.18
N PHE A 172 -6.18 -2.82 6.79
CA PHE A 172 -6.25 -1.61 5.98
C PHE A 172 -6.31 -0.33 6.81
N LEU A 173 -6.08 -0.39 8.12
CA LEU A 173 -5.98 0.78 8.99
C LEU A 173 -7.24 1.66 8.93
N LEU A 174 -8.38 1.03 8.66
CA LEU A 174 -9.72 1.64 8.65
C LEU A 174 -10.43 1.45 10.00
N ASP A 175 -9.79 0.72 10.91
CA ASP A 175 -10.14 0.71 12.32
C ASP A 175 -9.57 1.96 13.01
N ASP A 176 -10.43 2.72 13.68
CA ASP A 176 -10.08 4.02 14.25
C ASP A 176 -9.02 3.90 15.36
N GLU A 177 -9.03 2.83 16.15
CA GLU A 177 -8.07 2.62 17.24
C GLU A 177 -6.68 2.30 16.68
N VAL A 178 -6.61 1.39 15.70
CA VAL A 178 -5.37 1.06 15.01
C VAL A 178 -4.80 2.29 14.31
N ALA A 179 -5.60 3.02 13.53
CA ALA A 179 -5.16 4.23 12.84
C ALA A 179 -4.65 5.29 13.83
N ALA A 180 -5.36 5.52 14.93
CA ALA A 180 -4.96 6.48 15.97
C ALA A 180 -3.62 6.12 16.61
N SER A 181 -3.35 4.83 16.84
CA SER A 181 -2.07 4.37 17.40
C SER A 181 -0.89 4.68 16.47
N ILE A 182 -1.08 4.51 15.16
CA ILE A 182 -0.08 4.83 14.15
C ILE A 182 0.15 6.35 14.08
N TYR A 183 -0.91 7.15 14.06
CA TYR A 183 -0.78 8.61 14.08
C TYR A 183 -0.04 9.11 15.33
N ALA A 184 -0.32 8.53 16.50
CA ALA A 184 0.38 8.87 17.74
C ALA A 184 1.89 8.59 17.65
N ASP A 185 2.27 7.43 17.11
CA ASP A 185 3.68 7.07 16.90
C ASP A 185 4.39 7.97 15.89
N LEU A 186 3.71 8.37 14.81
CA LEU A 186 4.26 9.32 13.83
C LEU A 186 4.51 10.68 14.48
N VAL A 187 3.58 11.18 15.30
CA VAL A 187 3.75 12.44 16.04
C VAL A 187 4.91 12.34 17.03
N MET A 188 5.03 11.24 17.77
CA MET A 188 6.15 11.02 18.68
C MET A 188 7.49 11.00 17.94
N LYS A 189 7.59 10.29 16.82
CA LYS A 189 8.79 10.25 15.99
C LYS A 189 9.19 11.66 15.54
N ILE A 190 8.26 12.43 14.96
CA ILE A 190 8.51 13.82 14.52
C ILE A 190 9.05 14.68 15.67
N ASN A 191 8.46 14.57 16.85
CA ASN A 191 8.90 15.34 18.01
C ASN A 191 10.31 14.95 18.46
N VAL A 192 10.64 13.65 18.49
CA VAL A 192 11.99 13.18 18.84
C VAL A 192 13.03 13.68 17.83
N TRP A 193 12.75 13.63 16.52
CA TRP A 193 13.66 14.17 15.49
C TRP A 193 13.91 15.67 15.67
N LYS A 194 12.84 16.43 15.96
CA LYS A 194 12.95 17.86 16.24
C LYS A 194 13.82 18.15 17.47
N TRP A 195 13.73 17.33 18.52
CA TRP A 195 14.60 17.45 19.69
C TRP A 195 16.07 17.09 19.37
N VAL A 196 16.31 16.05 18.57
CA VAL A 196 17.67 15.65 18.16
C VAL A 196 18.34 16.71 17.29
N GLU A 197 17.60 17.41 16.43
CA GLU A 197 18.11 18.55 15.64
C GLU A 197 18.41 19.79 16.50
N ILE A 198 17.63 20.05 17.55
CA ILE A 198 17.85 21.20 18.45
C ILE A 198 19.08 20.97 19.36
N TYR A 199 19.39 19.72 19.69
CA TYR A 199 20.49 19.37 20.60
C TYR A 199 21.76 18.85 19.89
N ARG A 200 21.87 19.04 18.57
CA ARG A 200 23.11 18.89 17.79
C ARG A 200 23.73 20.24 17.49
#